data_AF-A0A820P172-F1
#
_entry.id   AF-A0A820P172-F1
#
_cell.length_a   1.000
_cell.length_b   1.000
_cell.length_c   1.000
_cell.angle_alpha   90.00
_cell.angle_beta   90.00
_cell.angle_gamma   90.00
#
_symmetry.space_group_name_H-M   'P 1'
#
loop_
_entity.id
_entity.type
_entity.pdbx_description
1 polymer ?
#
loop_
_entity_poly.entity_id
_entity_poly.type
_entity_poly.pdbx_seq_one_letter_code
_entity_poly.pdbx_strand_id
1 'polypeptide(L)'
;AAPFYIHSSMQNANNNNNLPMIIPSNERNTNLLPWMYERSKLNSLDTETEMRNGQNILIDLGSSYFGHWNGDTNAGAGRWFYEYYKRFGIKFDRIIAYESELLNLKNVWNELPDDVFPVYTLINVGCEKSGKLSPWTNLKALAKSYDHVVVKLDIDTPAIEGPLINEVLNDSS
;
A
#
# COMPACT_ATOMS: atom_id res chain seq x y z
N ALA A 1 -11.60 5.92 12.37
CA ALA A 1 -10.31 6.08 11.69
C ALA A 1 -9.38 4.88 11.91
N ALA A 2 -9.09 4.10 10.87
CA ALA A 2 -7.88 3.26 10.87
C ALA A 2 -6.65 4.18 10.72
N PRO A 3 -5.50 3.89 11.33
CA PRO A 3 -4.29 4.67 11.10
C PRO A 3 -3.80 4.46 9.64
N PHE A 4 -3.68 5.55 8.89
CA PHE A 4 -3.13 5.54 7.53
C PHE A 4 -1.60 5.73 7.57
N TYR A 5 -0.87 4.87 6.86
CA TYR A 5 0.56 5.01 6.63
C TYR A 5 0.84 5.21 5.13
N ILE A 6 1.18 6.45 4.76
CA ILE A 6 1.56 6.80 3.39
C ILE A 6 3.05 6.52 3.21
N HIS A 7 3.40 5.63 2.28
CA HIS A 7 4.79 5.46 1.82
C HIS A 7 4.94 6.14 0.46
N SER A 8 5.72 7.23 0.40
CA SER A 8 6.13 7.86 -0.86
C SER A 8 7.51 7.33 -1.23
N SER A 9 7.62 6.69 -2.40
CA SER A 9 8.92 6.39 -3.01
C SER A 9 9.30 7.53 -3.93
N MET A 10 9.92 8.58 -3.40
CA MET A 10 10.69 9.49 -4.26
C MET A 10 11.90 8.72 -4.81
N GLN A 11 11.89 8.41 -6.10
CA GLN A 11 13.13 8.13 -6.82
C GLN A 11 13.96 9.42 -6.86
N ASN A 12 14.86 9.60 -5.89
CA ASN A 12 16.01 10.46 -6.04
C ASN A 12 17.26 9.57 -6.01
N ALA A 13 17.65 9.09 -7.19
CA ALA A 13 19.03 8.73 -7.43
C ALA A 13 19.87 10.01 -7.25
N ASN A 14 20.79 9.97 -6.28
CA ASN A 14 21.71 11.03 -5.86
C ASN A 14 21.17 12.06 -4.85
N ASN A 15 21.21 11.71 -3.56
CA ASN A 15 22.10 12.39 -2.61
C ASN A 15 21.97 11.81 -1.20
N ASN A 16 23.13 11.71 -0.53
CA ASN A 16 23.34 11.21 0.84
C ASN A 16 22.63 12.05 1.92
N ASN A 17 21.30 12.05 1.97
CA ASN A 17 20.56 12.60 3.09
C ASN A 17 19.70 11.52 3.73
N ASN A 18 20.35 10.71 4.59
CA ASN A 18 19.67 9.97 5.65
C ASN A 18 18.90 10.98 6.52
N LEU A 19 17.60 11.14 6.29
CA LEU A 19 16.72 11.64 7.33
C LEU A 19 16.44 10.44 8.25
N PRO A 20 16.92 10.45 9.50
CA PRO A 20 16.61 9.37 10.42
C PRO A 20 15.13 9.46 10.77
N MET A 21 14.40 8.37 10.55
CA MET A 21 13.17 8.11 11.25
C MET A 21 13.48 8.20 12.76
N ILE A 22 12.97 9.22 13.44
CA ILE A 22 13.14 9.39 14.88
C ILE A 22 12.29 8.31 15.55
N ILE A 23 12.92 7.18 15.90
CA ILE A 23 12.34 6.17 16.79
C ILE A 23 12.65 6.64 18.22
N PRO A 24 11.64 6.90 19.07
CA PRO A 24 11.87 7.18 20.48
C PRO A 24 12.68 6.04 21.10
N SER A 25 13.81 6.38 21.73
CA SER A 25 14.89 5.46 22.10
C SER A 25 14.57 4.44 23.20
N ASN A 26 13.32 4.28 23.59
CA ASN A 26 12.92 3.64 24.82
C ASN A 26 11.86 2.57 24.53
N GLU A 27 12.23 1.53 23.77
CA GLU A 27 11.66 0.16 23.77
C GLU A 27 12.07 -0.56 22.47
N ARG A 28 13.28 -1.13 22.49
CA ARG A 28 13.80 -1.94 21.39
C ARG A 28 13.13 -3.31 21.40
N ASN A 29 11.95 -3.41 20.79
CA ASN A 29 11.46 -4.68 20.26
C ASN A 29 11.65 -4.63 18.73
N THR A 30 12.87 -4.96 18.28
CA THR A 30 13.39 -4.65 16.93
C THR A 30 12.74 -5.45 15.78
N ASN A 31 11.70 -6.23 16.04
CA ASN A 31 11.13 -7.17 15.07
C ASN A 31 9.70 -6.82 14.64
N LEU A 32 9.10 -5.76 15.20
CA LEU A 32 7.75 -5.32 14.86
C LEU A 32 7.81 -3.97 14.16
N LEU A 33 7.06 -3.82 13.06
CA LEU A 33 6.86 -2.50 12.46
C LEU A 33 6.13 -1.60 13.47
N PRO A 34 6.37 -0.28 13.49
CA PRO A 34 5.78 0.63 14.49
C PRO A 34 4.26 0.48 14.64
N TRP A 35 3.56 0.26 13.53
CA TRP A 35 2.11 0.05 13.54
C TRP A 35 1.69 -1.30 14.15
N MET A 36 2.51 -2.36 14.00
CA MET A 36 2.25 -3.66 14.64
C MET A 36 2.39 -3.55 16.16
N TYR A 37 3.34 -2.74 16.62
CA TYR A 37 3.53 -2.44 18.04
C TYR A 37 2.34 -1.64 18.59
N GLU A 38 1.89 -0.59 17.90
CA GLU A 38 0.66 0.12 18.30
C GLU A 38 -0.58 -0.78 18.25
N ARG A 39 -0.68 -1.69 17.27
CA ARG A 39 -1.75 -2.69 17.20
C ARG A 39 -1.73 -3.65 18.39
N SER A 40 -0.54 -4.04 18.87
CA SER A 40 -0.38 -4.93 20.03
C SER A 40 -0.80 -4.32 21.37
N LYS A 41 -0.95 -2.98 21.45
CA LYS A 41 -1.36 -2.27 22.68
C LYS A 41 -2.87 -2.18 22.88
N LEU A 42 -3.66 -2.45 21.84
CA LEU A 42 -5.12 -2.40 21.90
C LEU A 42 -5.64 -3.68 22.58
N ASN A 43 -5.80 -3.64 23.91
CA ASN A 43 -6.26 -4.76 24.75
C ASN A 43 -7.73 -4.61 25.16
N SER A 44 -8.67 -4.77 24.24
CA SER A 44 -10.07 -5.10 24.53
C SER A 44 -10.49 -6.39 23.83
N LEU A 45 -11.40 -7.17 24.41
CA LEU A 45 -11.88 -8.43 23.82
C LEU A 45 -12.50 -8.24 22.42
N ASP A 46 -13.11 -7.07 22.18
CA ASP A 46 -13.60 -6.67 20.85
C ASP A 46 -12.43 -6.45 19.88
N THR A 47 -11.35 -5.78 20.32
CA THR A 47 -10.17 -5.56 19.49
C THR A 47 -9.42 -6.84 19.16
N GLU A 48 -9.41 -7.89 20.00
CA GLU A 48 -8.73 -9.15 19.64
C GLU A 48 -9.47 -9.90 18.51
N THR A 49 -10.80 -9.91 18.54
CA THR A 49 -11.62 -10.52 17.47
C THR A 49 -11.56 -9.70 16.19
N GLU A 50 -11.59 -8.37 16.29
CA GLU A 50 -11.38 -7.45 15.17
C GLU A 50 -9.97 -7.58 14.59
N MET A 51 -8.95 -7.76 15.43
CA MET A 51 -7.56 -8.00 14.99
C MET A 51 -7.40 -9.32 14.25
N ARG A 52 -8.07 -10.39 14.69
CA ARG A 52 -8.08 -11.67 13.99
C ARG A 52 -8.82 -11.61 12.64
N ASN A 53 -9.75 -10.67 12.49
CA ASN A 53 -10.57 -10.51 11.30
C ASN A 53 -10.10 -9.37 10.37
N GLY A 54 -9.08 -8.62 10.77
CA GLY A 54 -8.56 -7.49 10.00
C GLY A 54 -7.69 -7.96 8.84
N GLN A 55 -7.88 -7.32 7.69
CA GLN A 55 -7.16 -7.59 6.46
C GLN A 55 -5.90 -6.71 6.36
N ASN A 56 -4.85 -7.23 5.73
CA ASN A 56 -3.75 -6.43 5.21
C ASN A 56 -4.06 -6.08 3.75
N ILE A 57 -4.25 -4.79 3.46
CA ILE A 57 -4.63 -4.30 2.14
C ILE A 57 -3.50 -3.44 1.60
N LEU A 58 -3.03 -3.74 0.40
CA LEU A 58 -2.19 -2.84 -0.39
C LEU A 58 -3.07 -2.16 -1.45
N ILE A 59 -3.02 -0.84 -1.51
CA ILE A 59 -3.50 -0.07 -2.66
C ILE A 59 -2.30 0.59 -3.34
N ASP A 60 -2.09 0.23 -4.61
CA ASP A 60 -0.97 0.65 -5.44
C ASP A 60 -1.50 1.55 -6.56
N LEU A 61 -1.22 2.85 -6.44
CA LEU A 61 -1.67 3.87 -7.39
C LEU A 61 -0.52 4.25 -8.32
N GLY A 62 -0.73 4.15 -9.64
CA GLY A 62 0.34 4.16 -10.63
C GLY A 62 1.11 2.84 -10.59
N SER A 63 0.36 1.75 -10.65
CA SER A 63 0.88 0.39 -10.60
C SER A 63 1.39 -0.02 -11.97
N SER A 64 2.68 -0.29 -12.09
CA SER A 64 3.21 -0.86 -13.32
C SER A 64 3.09 -2.38 -13.37
N TYR A 65 3.88 -3.04 -14.22
CA TYR A 65 4.04 -4.49 -14.13
C TYR A 65 4.58 -4.87 -12.74
N PHE A 66 3.97 -5.88 -12.12
CA PHE A 66 4.24 -6.22 -10.72
C PHE A 66 5.71 -6.51 -10.47
N GLY A 67 6.34 -7.27 -11.36
CA GLY A 67 7.69 -7.79 -11.18
C GLY A 67 8.78 -6.96 -11.85
N HIS A 68 8.43 -5.97 -12.69
CA HIS A 68 9.42 -5.25 -13.48
C HIS A 68 8.97 -3.86 -13.94
N TRP A 69 9.93 -2.99 -14.24
CA TRP A 69 9.72 -1.73 -14.95
C TRP A 69 10.78 -1.59 -16.03
N ASN A 70 10.39 -1.33 -17.28
CA ASN A 70 11.33 -1.24 -18.43
C ASN A 70 12.32 -2.42 -18.56
N GLY A 71 11.89 -3.62 -18.20
CA GLY A 71 12.73 -4.84 -18.23
C GLY A 71 13.65 -5.02 -17.02
N ASP A 72 13.65 -4.10 -16.06
CA ASP A 72 14.35 -4.27 -14.79
C ASP A 72 13.44 -4.96 -13.76
N THR A 73 13.79 -6.20 -13.40
CA THR A 73 13.05 -7.03 -12.45
C THR A 73 13.17 -6.59 -10.98
N ASN A 74 14.00 -5.58 -10.69
CA ASN A 74 14.14 -4.98 -9.36
C ASN A 74 13.37 -3.66 -9.22
N ALA A 75 12.83 -3.13 -10.31
CA ALA A 75 12.18 -1.82 -10.34
C ALA A 75 10.65 -1.89 -10.18
N GLY A 76 10.07 -3.10 -10.13
CA GLY A 76 8.65 -3.29 -9.83
C GLY A 76 8.33 -2.91 -8.39
N ALA A 77 7.77 -1.72 -8.18
CA ALA A 77 7.46 -1.21 -6.85
C ALA A 77 6.43 -2.10 -6.12
N GLY A 78 5.45 -2.65 -6.83
CA GLY A 78 4.51 -3.64 -6.28
C GLY A 78 5.21 -4.86 -5.68
N ARG A 79 6.18 -5.43 -6.40
CA ARG A 79 7.04 -6.50 -5.89
C ARG A 79 7.86 -6.07 -4.68
N TRP A 80 8.41 -4.86 -4.67
CA TRP A 80 9.17 -4.37 -3.52
C TRP A 80 8.32 -4.33 -2.25
N PHE A 81 7.09 -3.79 -2.33
CA PHE A 81 6.16 -3.77 -1.19
C PHE A 81 5.82 -5.19 -0.74
N TYR A 82 5.46 -6.07 -1.68
CA TYR A 82 5.19 -7.47 -1.37
C TYR A 82 6.36 -8.15 -0.63
N GLU A 83 7.58 -8.06 -1.15
CA GLU A 83 8.77 -8.67 -0.55
C GLU A 83 9.14 -8.05 0.80
N TYR A 84 9.00 -6.72 0.93
CA TYR A 84 9.29 -6.02 2.17
C TYR A 84 8.39 -6.51 3.31
N TYR A 85 7.07 -6.51 3.09
CA TYR A 85 6.10 -6.93 4.11
C TYR A 85 6.18 -8.43 4.40
N LYS A 86 6.42 -9.25 3.37
CA LYS A 86 6.63 -10.69 3.51
C LYS A 86 7.80 -11.04 4.43
N ARG A 87 8.88 -10.26 4.43
CA ARG A 87 10.04 -10.46 5.35
C ARG A 87 9.67 -10.30 6.83
N PHE A 88 8.61 -9.55 7.13
CA PHE A 88 8.05 -9.40 8.48
C PHE A 88 6.90 -10.38 8.76
N GLY A 89 6.67 -11.36 7.89
CA GLY A 89 5.60 -12.34 8.03
C GLY A 89 4.20 -11.79 7.72
N ILE A 90 4.11 -10.60 7.10
CA ILE A 90 2.84 -9.98 6.74
C ILE A 90 2.49 -10.39 5.31
N LYS A 91 1.31 -10.98 5.15
CA LYS A 91 0.73 -11.31 3.84
C LYS A 91 -0.41 -10.35 3.55
N PHE A 92 -0.47 -9.85 2.32
CA PHE A 92 -1.62 -9.07 1.87
C PHE A 92 -2.79 -9.99 1.56
N ASP A 93 -3.95 -9.68 2.12
CA ASP A 93 -5.23 -10.34 1.83
C ASP A 93 -5.89 -9.72 0.59
N ARG A 94 -5.45 -8.51 0.21
CA ARG A 94 -5.88 -7.81 -0.99
C ARG A 94 -4.78 -6.88 -1.51
N ILE A 95 -4.57 -6.90 -2.82
CA ILE A 95 -3.76 -5.92 -3.54
C ILE A 95 -4.64 -5.30 -4.62
N ILE A 96 -4.82 -3.99 -4.58
CA ILE A 96 -5.60 -3.22 -5.56
C ILE A 96 -4.64 -2.32 -6.31
N ALA A 97 -4.46 -2.57 -7.60
CA ALA A 97 -3.49 -1.91 -8.45
C ALA A 97 -4.21 -1.06 -9.49
N TYR A 98 -3.87 0.23 -9.58
CA TYR A 98 -4.41 1.18 -10.55
C TYR A 98 -3.35 1.58 -11.55
N GLU A 99 -3.60 1.34 -12.84
CA GLU A 99 -2.71 1.78 -13.93
C GLU A 99 -3.50 2.54 -15.00
N SER A 100 -2.99 3.72 -15.35
CA SER A 100 -3.53 4.55 -16.41
C SER A 100 -3.14 4.06 -17.81
N GLU A 101 -1.95 3.48 -17.94
CA GLU A 101 -1.47 2.88 -19.16
C GLU A 101 -2.13 1.52 -19.41
N LEU A 102 -2.42 1.22 -20.68
CA LEU A 102 -3.01 -0.06 -21.02
C LEU A 102 -1.96 -1.18 -20.97
N LEU A 103 -1.90 -1.89 -19.84
CA LEU A 103 -1.01 -3.04 -19.70
C LEU A 103 -1.50 -4.26 -20.49
N ASN A 104 -0.56 -5.13 -20.88
CA ASN A 104 -0.90 -6.44 -21.42
C ASN A 104 -1.28 -7.38 -20.28
N LEU A 105 -2.56 -7.72 -20.18
CA LEU A 105 -3.10 -8.54 -19.08
C LEU A 105 -2.39 -9.89 -18.94
N LYS A 106 -2.06 -10.57 -20.05
CA LYS A 106 -1.39 -11.87 -19.99
C LYS A 106 -0.03 -11.75 -19.31
N ASN A 107 0.71 -10.68 -19.59
CA ASN A 107 2.01 -10.43 -18.95
C ASN A 107 1.83 -10.12 -17.46
N VAL A 108 0.91 -9.23 -17.11
CA VAL A 108 0.60 -8.90 -15.70
C VAL A 108 0.33 -10.16 -14.89
N TRP A 109 -0.58 -11.01 -15.37
CA TRP A 109 -0.97 -12.22 -14.64
C TRP A 109 0.14 -13.26 -14.54
N ASN A 110 1.04 -13.35 -15.52
CA ASN A 110 2.16 -14.29 -15.51
C ASN A 110 3.28 -13.88 -14.54
N GLU A 111 3.33 -12.62 -14.11
CA GLU A 111 4.37 -12.12 -13.21
C GLU A 111 4.02 -12.23 -11.73
N LEU A 112 2.73 -12.40 -11.43
CA LEU A 112 2.30 -12.49 -10.05
C LEU A 112 2.83 -13.77 -9.40
N PRO A 113 3.42 -13.69 -8.19
CA PRO A 113 3.64 -14.85 -7.36
C PRO A 113 2.34 -15.64 -7.13
N ASP A 114 2.44 -16.96 -6.96
CA ASP A 114 1.28 -17.84 -6.77
C ASP A 114 0.37 -17.42 -5.61
N ASP A 115 0.95 -16.89 -4.53
CA ASP A 115 0.23 -16.41 -3.36
C ASP A 115 -0.37 -15.00 -3.53
N VAL A 116 0.11 -14.23 -4.52
CA VAL A 116 -0.42 -12.91 -4.86
C VAL A 116 -1.54 -13.00 -5.88
N PHE A 117 -1.46 -13.92 -6.83
CA PHE A 117 -2.46 -14.11 -7.88
C PHE A 117 -3.92 -14.08 -7.39
N PRO A 118 -4.32 -14.81 -6.33
CA PRO A 118 -5.71 -14.84 -5.88
C PRO A 118 -6.19 -13.56 -5.18
N VAL A 119 -5.27 -12.70 -4.74
CA VAL A 119 -5.58 -11.48 -3.96
C VAL A 119 -5.33 -10.19 -4.76
N TYR A 120 -4.83 -10.30 -5.99
CA TYR A 120 -4.50 -9.16 -6.84
C TYR A 120 -5.69 -8.75 -7.70
N THR A 121 -5.99 -7.46 -7.70
CA THR A 121 -7.00 -6.84 -8.56
C THR A 121 -6.35 -5.71 -9.35
N LEU A 122 -6.31 -5.85 -10.67
CA LEU A 122 -5.88 -4.77 -11.57
C LEU A 122 -7.09 -3.97 -12.03
N ILE A 123 -7.05 -2.66 -11.78
CA ILE A 123 -7.92 -1.65 -12.36
C ILE A 123 -7.09 -0.93 -13.42
N ASN A 124 -7.14 -1.46 -14.65
CA ASN A 124 -6.34 -0.99 -15.80
C ASN A 124 -6.96 0.26 -16.45
N VAL A 125 -7.30 1.23 -15.61
CA VAL A 125 -7.79 2.57 -15.94
C VAL A 125 -7.23 3.54 -14.92
N GLY A 126 -7.01 4.79 -15.34
CA GLY A 126 -6.48 5.84 -14.47
C GLY A 126 -7.40 6.16 -13.28
N CYS A 127 -6.81 6.64 -12.19
CA CYS A 127 -7.54 7.09 -11.01
C CYS A 127 -8.37 8.34 -11.32
N GLU A 128 -9.58 8.38 -10.74
CA GLU A 128 -10.36 9.61 -10.66
C GLU A 128 -10.21 10.23 -9.28
N LYS A 129 -10.40 11.55 -9.19
CA LYS A 129 -10.50 12.22 -7.88
C LYS A 129 -11.73 11.73 -7.12
N SER A 130 -12.88 11.74 -7.78
CA SER A 130 -14.16 11.32 -7.23
C SER A 130 -14.91 10.43 -8.23
N GLY A 131 -15.84 9.60 -7.74
CA GLY A 131 -16.61 8.69 -8.58
C GLY A 131 -16.17 7.23 -8.42
N LYS A 132 -16.49 6.40 -9.41
CA LYS A 132 -16.32 4.94 -9.33
C LYS A 132 -14.85 4.53 -9.42
N LEU A 133 -14.01 5.32 -10.06
CA LEU A 133 -12.58 5.05 -10.17
C LEU A 133 -11.77 5.83 -9.11
N SER A 134 -12.43 6.43 -8.12
CA SER A 134 -11.76 7.03 -6.98
C SER A 134 -11.18 5.95 -6.07
N PRO A 135 -9.85 5.91 -5.87
CA PRO A 135 -9.22 4.91 -5.04
C PRO A 135 -9.67 5.01 -3.59
N TRP A 136 -9.95 6.21 -3.09
CA TRP A 136 -10.42 6.44 -1.72
C TRP A 136 -11.86 6.02 -1.52
N THR A 137 -12.72 6.23 -2.52
CA THR A 137 -14.10 5.74 -2.47
C THR A 137 -14.12 4.21 -2.40
N ASN A 138 -13.32 3.55 -3.26
CA ASN A 138 -13.23 2.09 -3.28
C ASN A 138 -12.58 1.54 -2.01
N LEU A 139 -11.52 2.18 -1.52
CA LEU A 139 -10.88 1.79 -0.28
C LEU A 139 -11.83 1.89 0.91
N LYS A 140 -12.59 2.99 1.05
CA LYS A 140 -13.57 3.15 2.13
C LYS A 140 -14.73 2.15 2.05
N ALA A 141 -15.08 1.71 0.85
CA ALA A 141 -16.11 0.69 0.66
C ALA A 141 -15.62 -0.73 1.01
N LEU A 142 -14.31 -0.98 0.89
CA LEU A 142 -13.71 -2.30 1.09
C LEU A 142 -13.10 -2.48 2.49
N ALA A 143 -12.44 -1.44 3.00
CA ALA A 143 -11.69 -1.48 4.24
C ALA A 143 -12.57 -1.19 5.45
N LYS A 144 -12.25 -1.85 6.54
CA LYS A 144 -12.83 -1.66 7.87
C LYS A 144 -11.86 -0.89 8.75
N SER A 145 -12.35 -0.34 9.85
CA SER A 145 -11.55 0.46 10.79
C SER A 145 -10.39 -0.31 11.44
N TYR A 146 -10.44 -1.64 11.43
CA TYR A 146 -9.42 -2.52 12.00
C TYR A 146 -8.51 -3.19 10.94
N ASP A 147 -8.70 -2.87 9.66
CA ASP A 147 -7.82 -3.31 8.59
C ASP A 147 -6.53 -2.51 8.61
N HIS A 148 -5.44 -3.16 8.21
CA HIS A 148 -4.17 -2.50 8.00
C HIS A 148 -4.02 -2.16 6.51
N VAL A 149 -4.02 -0.88 6.20
CA VAL A 149 -3.94 -0.39 4.82
C VAL A 149 -2.57 0.23 4.55
N VAL A 150 -1.93 -0.26 3.50
CA VAL A 150 -0.70 0.31 2.93
C VAL A 150 -1.07 1.01 1.63
N VAL A 151 -0.70 2.29 1.53
CA VAL A 151 -0.91 3.10 0.33
C VAL A 151 0.44 3.36 -0.34
N LYS A 152 0.59 2.90 -1.59
CA LYS A 152 1.59 3.42 -2.52
C LYS A 152 0.91 4.44 -3.42
N LEU A 153 1.47 5.64 -3.46
CA LEU A 153 1.05 6.71 -4.36
C LEU A 153 2.24 7.12 -5.22
N ASP A 154 2.16 6.84 -6.51
CA ASP A 154 3.21 7.06 -7.50
C ASP A 154 2.55 7.37 -8.86
N ILE A 155 1.85 8.49 -8.93
CA ILE A 155 1.10 8.90 -10.13
C ILE A 155 1.84 10.04 -10.82
N ASP A 156 2.28 9.84 -12.05
CA ASP A 156 3.04 10.83 -12.84
C ASP A 156 2.22 12.06 -13.30
N THR A 157 1.00 12.23 -12.79
CA THR A 157 0.10 13.34 -13.11
C THR A 157 -0.20 14.17 -11.86
N PRO A 158 0.51 15.29 -11.63
CA PRO A 158 0.35 16.12 -10.43
C PRO A 158 -1.08 16.64 -10.19
N ALA A 159 -1.82 16.86 -11.28
CA ALA A 159 -3.22 17.31 -11.23
C ALA A 159 -4.17 16.24 -10.65
N ILE A 160 -3.75 14.98 -10.57
CA ILE A 160 -4.48 13.88 -9.93
C ILE A 160 -3.84 13.54 -8.58
N GLU A 161 -2.52 13.41 -8.54
CA GLU A 161 -1.78 13.00 -7.33
C GLU A 161 -1.97 13.97 -6.16
N GLY A 162 -1.78 15.29 -6.40
CA GLY A 162 -1.90 16.31 -5.35
C GLY A 162 -3.29 16.32 -4.69
N PRO A 163 -4.39 16.34 -5.47
CA PRO A 163 -5.73 16.19 -4.92
C PRO A 163 -5.94 14.91 -4.11
N LEU A 164 -5.41 13.75 -4.55
CA LEU A 164 -5.54 12.50 -3.81
C LEU A 164 -4.81 12.56 -2.46
N ILE A 165 -3.62 13.17 -2.40
CA ILE A 165 -2.89 13.41 -1.12
C ILE A 165 -3.73 14.28 -0.19
N ASN A 166 -4.27 15.38 -0.72
CA ASN A 166 -5.08 16.32 0.07
C ASN A 166 -6.34 15.66 0.63
N GLU A 167 -6.95 14.71 -0.09
CA GLU A 167 -8.10 13.96 0.43
C GLU A 167 -7.73 13.11 1.63
N VAL A 168 -6.56 12.46 1.63
CA VAL A 168 -6.09 11.68 2.80
C VAL A 168 -5.73 12.59 3.97
N LEU A 169 -5.03 13.69 3.72
CA LEU A 169 -4.60 14.62 4.78
C LEU A 169 -5.77 15.35 5.47
N ASN A 170 -6.86 15.58 4.73
CA ASN A 170 -8.07 16.22 5.26
C ASN A 170 -9.15 15.21 5.67
N ASP A 171 -8.87 13.91 5.60
CA ASP A 171 -9.81 12.88 6.01
C ASP A 171 -9.92 12.84 7.54
N SER A 172 -11.15 12.89 8.05
CA SER A 172 -11.44 12.86 9.50
C SER A 172 -12.24 11.63 9.93
N SER A 173 -12.45 10.68 9.01
CA SER A 173 -13.21 9.43 9.25
C SER A 173 -12.46 8.40 10.07
#